data_AF-A0A2N0ZNV9-F1
#
_entry.id   AF-A0A2N0ZNV9-F1
#
_cell.length_a   1.000
_cell.length_b   1.000
_cell.length_c   1.000
_cell.angle_alpha   90.00
_cell.angle_beta   90.00
_cell.angle_gamma   90.00
#
_symmetry.space_group_name_H-M   'P 1'
#
loop_
_entity.id
_entity.type
_entity.pdbx_description
1 polymer ?
#
loop_
_entity_poly.entity_id
_entity_poly.type
_entity_poly.pdbx_seq_one_letter_code
_entity_poly.pdbx_strand_id
1 'polypeptide(L)'
;MTNSAHDDISIIDEDALAHIHKDDERKLFTLIKEMQDSEDFGAAQFMRQKIQLELEMAEGKDNLFIDLQTNMALEKGWLGTPLGALFNSGNNEQSSCLSEEDIKAIENGDFIMKLSLQDDSEALSLTHLLQNMDIFEVGRPSTAASVIETLMHDSELINIVKEGDKVEMTEQGRETYAVLQKHLGDVATLDWNSHFISQLSKVESGEIPPDMPIFAVFERLYGKEESESLQYLSWTNPDDLYQASDIDAHEDQAGIDNAAIGKIAIERNNKQS
;
A
#
# COMPACT_ATOMS: atom_id res chain seq x y z
N MET A 1 -4.10 6.05 -25.17
CA MET A 1 -5.42 6.11 -24.52
C MET A 1 -5.16 6.14 -23.03
N THR A 2 -5.53 7.23 -22.36
CA THR A 2 -5.24 7.48 -20.93
C THR A 2 -6.29 6.79 -20.07
N ASN A 3 -6.00 5.55 -19.64
CA ASN A 3 -6.77 4.85 -18.60
C ASN A 3 -5.94 4.85 -17.31
N SER A 4 -5.98 5.94 -16.55
CA SER A 4 -5.60 5.90 -15.13
C SER A 4 -6.03 7.20 -14.45
N ALA A 5 -6.71 7.02 -13.31
CA ALA A 5 -7.56 7.96 -12.57
C ALA A 5 -8.91 8.24 -13.25
N HIS A 6 -9.95 7.55 -12.75
CA HIS A 6 -11.33 7.98 -12.89
C HIS A 6 -11.58 9.15 -11.92
N ASP A 7 -12.65 9.92 -12.16
CA ASP A 7 -13.17 10.91 -11.19
C ASP A 7 -13.34 10.27 -9.81
N ASP A 8 -13.35 11.09 -8.76
CA ASP A 8 -13.55 10.64 -7.38
C ASP A 8 -14.81 9.78 -7.24
N ILE A 9 -14.76 8.79 -6.34
CA ILE A 9 -15.90 7.90 -6.07
C ILE A 9 -17.04 8.75 -5.50
N SER A 10 -18.11 8.86 -6.28
CA SER A 10 -19.21 9.79 -6.05
C SER A 10 -20.56 9.15 -6.38
N ILE A 11 -21.62 9.59 -5.69
CA ILE A 11 -23.00 9.22 -6.05
C ILE A 11 -23.42 10.04 -7.27
N ILE A 12 -23.77 9.34 -8.33
CA ILE A 12 -24.26 9.92 -9.60
C ILE A 12 -25.80 9.98 -9.61
N ASP A 13 -26.46 9.09 -8.88
CA ASP A 13 -27.92 8.99 -8.78
C ASP A 13 -28.33 8.83 -7.31
N GLU A 14 -28.91 9.89 -6.74
CA GLU A 14 -29.39 9.89 -5.36
C GLU A 14 -30.59 8.95 -5.12
N ASP A 15 -31.40 8.70 -6.16
CA ASP A 15 -32.58 7.84 -6.07
C ASP A 15 -32.19 6.35 -6.07
N ALA A 16 -30.94 6.02 -6.41
CA ALA A 16 -30.43 4.66 -6.44
C ALA A 16 -30.57 3.93 -5.09
N LEU A 17 -30.55 4.65 -3.96
CA LEU A 17 -30.72 4.07 -2.62
C LEU A 17 -32.04 3.31 -2.46
N ALA A 18 -33.09 3.68 -3.19
CA ALA A 18 -34.38 2.97 -3.18
C ALA A 18 -34.28 1.56 -3.79
N HIS A 19 -33.27 1.33 -4.64
CA HIS A 19 -33.06 0.08 -5.38
C HIS A 19 -31.98 -0.81 -4.77
N ILE A 20 -31.23 -0.32 -3.76
CA ILE A 20 -30.22 -1.11 -3.04
C ILE A 20 -30.89 -1.85 -1.89
N HIS A 21 -30.94 -3.17 -1.98
CA HIS A 21 -31.63 -4.02 -0.99
C HIS A 21 -30.71 -4.64 0.07
N LYS A 22 -29.40 -4.68 -0.15
CA LYS A 22 -28.45 -5.25 0.83
C LYS A 22 -28.02 -4.19 1.84
N ASP A 23 -28.09 -4.50 3.13
CA ASP A 23 -27.78 -3.55 4.20
C ASP A 23 -26.36 -2.98 4.12
N ASP A 24 -25.35 -3.81 3.79
CA ASP A 24 -23.97 -3.34 3.71
C ASP A 24 -23.72 -2.44 2.50
N GLU A 25 -24.36 -2.72 1.37
CA GLU A 25 -24.34 -1.83 0.19
C GLU A 25 -25.02 -0.49 0.51
N ARG A 26 -26.12 -0.52 1.28
CA ARG A 26 -26.79 0.71 1.74
C ARG A 26 -25.90 1.53 2.68
N LYS A 27 -25.21 0.88 3.63
CA LYS A 27 -24.26 1.57 4.53
C LYS A 27 -23.12 2.21 3.75
N LEU A 28 -22.54 1.49 2.78
CA LEU A 28 -21.48 2.02 1.93
C LEU A 28 -21.98 3.21 1.09
N PHE A 29 -23.17 3.11 0.51
CA PHE A 29 -23.80 4.24 -0.20
C PHE A 29 -23.98 5.45 0.71
N THR A 30 -24.52 5.25 1.92
CA THR A 30 -24.69 6.33 2.90
C THR A 30 -23.36 6.95 3.29
N LEU A 31 -22.30 6.15 3.50
CA LEU A 31 -20.96 6.66 3.82
C LEU A 31 -20.42 7.55 2.69
N ILE A 32 -20.51 7.10 1.43
CA ILE A 32 -20.07 7.90 0.27
C ILE A 32 -20.87 9.20 0.19
N LYS A 33 -22.20 9.14 0.39
CA LYS A 33 -23.04 10.34 0.42
C LYS A 33 -22.59 11.34 1.48
N GLU A 34 -22.38 10.86 2.70
CA GLU A 34 -21.95 11.70 3.81
C GLU A 34 -20.57 12.31 3.59
N MET A 35 -19.65 11.58 2.92
CA MET A 35 -18.36 12.13 2.50
C MET A 35 -18.54 13.29 1.52
N GLN A 36 -19.34 13.12 0.46
CA GLN A 36 -19.60 14.17 -0.52
C GLN A 36 -20.31 15.37 0.10
N ASP A 37 -21.38 15.14 0.86
CA ASP A 37 -22.14 16.21 1.53
C ASP A 37 -21.23 16.99 2.49
N SER A 38 -20.25 16.35 3.12
CA SER A 38 -19.35 16.99 4.08
C SER A 38 -18.38 18.00 3.46
N GLU A 39 -18.09 17.91 2.15
CA GLU A 39 -17.22 18.86 1.45
C GLU A 39 -17.79 20.28 1.48
N ASP A 40 -19.11 20.41 1.53
CA ASP A 40 -19.81 21.69 1.60
C ASP A 40 -19.74 22.36 2.98
N PHE A 41 -19.37 21.64 4.04
CA PHE A 41 -19.39 22.15 5.42
C PHE A 41 -18.10 22.89 5.82
N GLY A 42 -17.11 22.95 4.93
CA GLY A 42 -15.84 23.65 5.17
C GLY A 42 -14.99 23.01 6.28
N ALA A 43 -13.76 23.53 6.43
CA ALA A 43 -12.81 23.02 7.41
C ALA A 43 -13.25 23.30 8.86
N ALA A 44 -12.98 22.36 9.75
CA ALA A 44 -13.07 22.59 11.19
C ALA A 44 -12.00 23.58 11.66
N GLN A 45 -12.36 24.47 12.58
CA GLN A 45 -11.44 25.39 13.22
C GLN A 45 -11.14 24.92 14.64
N PHE A 46 -9.86 24.87 14.98
CA PHE A 46 -9.41 24.36 16.28
C PHE A 46 -8.67 25.41 17.10
N MET A 47 -8.90 25.39 18.40
CA MET A 47 -8.03 25.96 19.39
C MET A 47 -7.10 24.87 19.92
N ARG A 48 -5.80 25.13 19.89
CA ARG A 48 -4.77 24.23 20.42
C ARG A 48 -4.14 24.88 21.64
N GLN A 49 -4.23 24.21 22.79
CA GLN A 49 -3.50 24.60 24.00
C GLN A 49 -2.34 23.63 24.20
N LYS A 50 -1.15 24.19 24.43
CA LYS A 50 0.07 23.45 24.73
C LYS A 50 0.52 23.82 26.13
N ILE A 51 0.79 22.82 26.96
CA ILE A 51 1.31 23.00 28.31
C ILE A 51 2.61 22.21 28.39
N GLN A 52 3.65 22.86 28.89
CA GLN A 52 4.90 22.19 29.22
C GLN A 52 5.06 22.21 30.73
N LEU A 53 5.24 21.03 31.30
CA LEU A 53 5.52 20.86 32.73
C LEU A 53 7.01 20.54 32.88
N GLU A 54 7.67 21.26 33.78
CA GLU A 54 9.05 20.98 34.17
C GLU A 54 9.05 20.34 35.56
N LEU A 55 9.65 19.16 35.66
CA LEU A 55 9.89 18.47 36.91
C LEU A 55 11.37 18.60 37.24
N GLU A 56 11.65 19.34 38.31
CA GLU A 56 12.99 19.43 38.87
C GLU A 56 13.43 18.04 39.35
N MET A 57 14.53 17.56 38.79
CA MET A 57 15.10 16.28 39.15
C MET A 57 16.17 16.46 40.23
N ALA A 58 16.52 15.35 40.90
CA ALA A 58 17.59 15.38 41.90
C ALA A 58 18.91 15.93 41.33
N GLU A 59 19.69 16.59 42.18
CA GLU A 59 20.94 17.26 41.82
C GLU A 59 21.88 16.36 40.99
N GLY A 60 22.33 16.84 39.83
CA GLY A 60 23.16 16.09 38.89
C GLY A 60 22.40 15.30 37.82
N LYS A 61 21.07 15.43 37.74
CA LYS A 61 20.25 14.93 36.62
C LYS A 61 19.59 16.10 35.89
N ASP A 62 19.36 15.91 34.59
CA ASP A 62 18.60 16.86 33.79
C ASP A 62 17.12 16.88 34.25
N ASN A 63 16.51 18.07 34.23
CA ASN A 63 15.09 18.22 34.51
C ASN A 63 14.26 17.45 33.49
N LEU A 64 13.13 16.90 33.94
CA LEU A 64 12.20 16.19 33.08
C LEU A 64 11.15 17.15 32.55
N PHE A 65 10.98 17.21 31.24
CA PHE A 65 9.94 18.00 30.58
C PHE A 65 8.81 17.09 30.10
N ILE A 66 7.57 17.46 30.40
CA ILE A 66 6.37 16.78 29.95
C ILE A 66 5.54 17.76 29.13
N ASP A 67 5.40 17.48 27.83
CA ASP A 67 4.58 18.26 26.93
C ASP A 67 3.17 17.66 26.85
N LEU A 68 2.17 18.45 27.22
CA LEU A 68 0.76 18.13 27.14
C LEU A 68 0.11 19.00 26.05
N GLN A 69 -0.84 18.41 25.33
CA GLN A 69 -1.58 19.12 24.30
C GLN A 69 -3.06 18.78 24.38
N THR A 70 -3.90 19.80 24.32
CA THR A 70 -5.35 19.66 24.13
C THR A 70 -5.77 20.38 22.84
N ASN A 71 -6.78 19.83 22.15
CA ASN A 71 -7.32 20.40 20.92
C ASN A 71 -8.85 20.46 21.03
N MET A 72 -9.43 21.65 20.92
CA MET A 72 -10.88 21.86 20.91
C MET A 72 -11.33 22.42 19.56
N ALA A 73 -12.40 21.86 19.00
CA ALA A 73 -13.05 22.46 17.83
C ALA A 73 -13.87 23.70 18.26
N LEU A 74 -13.49 24.88 17.76
CA LEU A 74 -14.24 26.13 17.91
C LEU A 74 -15.42 26.18 16.93
N GLU A 75 -15.14 25.81 15.67
CA GLU A 75 -16.14 25.59 14.64
C GLU A 75 -15.95 24.17 14.13
N LYS A 76 -17.03 23.39 14.08
CA LYS A 76 -16.91 21.97 13.74
C LYS A 76 -16.71 21.75 12.24
N GLY A 77 -17.18 22.63 11.36
CA GLY A 77 -17.16 22.40 9.91
C GLY A 77 -17.70 21.01 9.57
N TRP A 78 -16.99 20.27 8.72
CA TRP A 78 -17.31 18.87 8.38
C TRP A 78 -17.32 17.91 9.60
N LEU A 79 -16.66 18.20 10.73
CA LEU A 79 -16.75 17.36 11.94
C LEU A 79 -18.13 17.40 12.60
N GLY A 80 -18.99 18.33 12.19
CA GLY A 80 -20.37 18.42 12.65
C GLY A 80 -21.32 17.45 11.95
N THR A 81 -20.88 16.78 10.88
CA THR A 81 -21.69 15.83 10.11
C THR A 81 -21.68 14.43 10.76
N PRO A 82 -22.57 13.51 10.32
CA PRO A 82 -22.51 12.12 10.78
C PRO A 82 -21.15 11.44 10.51
N LEU A 83 -20.48 11.79 9.40
CA LEU A 83 -19.10 11.37 9.11
C LEU A 83 -18.14 11.81 10.23
N GLY A 84 -18.25 13.06 10.68
CA GLY A 84 -17.46 13.58 11.80
C GLY A 84 -17.64 12.79 13.10
N ALA A 85 -18.81 12.18 13.32
CA ALA A 85 -19.04 11.33 14.49
C ALA A 85 -18.18 10.05 14.47
N LEU A 86 -17.84 9.52 13.29
CA LEU A 86 -16.94 8.37 13.14
C LEU A 86 -15.50 8.71 13.55
N PHE A 87 -15.07 9.95 13.29
CA PHE A 87 -13.76 10.45 13.72
C PHE A 87 -13.69 10.81 15.20
N ASN A 88 -14.84 11.08 15.81
CA ASN A 88 -14.98 11.30 17.25
C ASN A 88 -15.18 9.99 18.04
N SER A 89 -15.34 8.85 17.36
CA SER A 89 -15.47 7.53 17.98
C SER A 89 -14.15 6.75 17.90
N GLY A 90 -13.35 6.78 18.95
CA GLY A 90 -12.06 6.08 19.06
C GLY A 90 -11.08 6.81 19.98
N ASN A 91 -9.80 6.42 19.99
CA ASN A 91 -8.71 7.11 20.72
C ASN A 91 -8.45 8.56 20.24
N ASN A 92 -9.16 9.03 19.21
CA ASN A 92 -9.13 10.41 18.73
C ASN A 92 -10.15 11.27 19.49
N GLU A 93 -10.09 11.22 20.81
CA GLU A 93 -10.96 12.04 21.66
C GLU A 93 -10.69 13.52 21.39
N GLN A 94 -11.68 14.22 20.81
CA GLN A 94 -11.73 15.67 20.91
C GLN A 94 -11.72 16.03 22.39
N SER A 95 -10.58 16.51 22.87
CA SER A 95 -10.44 16.92 24.25
C SER A 95 -11.05 18.31 24.43
N SER A 96 -11.77 18.53 25.53
CA SER A 96 -12.13 19.88 25.93
C SER A 96 -10.86 20.70 26.17
N CYS A 97 -10.86 21.97 25.76
CA CYS A 97 -9.85 22.91 26.26
C CYS A 97 -9.90 22.93 27.78
N LEU A 98 -8.75 23.19 28.38
CA LEU A 98 -8.64 23.43 29.81
C LEU A 98 -9.35 24.74 30.13
N SER A 99 -10.20 24.72 31.14
CA SER A 99 -10.84 25.91 31.68
C SER A 99 -9.80 26.83 32.35
N GLU A 100 -10.17 28.08 32.65
CA GLU A 100 -9.30 28.94 33.45
C GLU A 100 -9.03 28.35 34.84
N GLU A 101 -10.02 27.65 35.42
CA GLU A 101 -9.84 26.94 36.68
C GLU A 101 -8.82 25.80 36.56
N ASP A 102 -8.85 25.03 35.47
CA ASP A 102 -7.89 23.96 35.21
C ASP A 102 -6.47 24.50 35.02
N ILE A 103 -6.33 25.60 34.27
CA ILE A 103 -5.03 26.26 34.06
C ILE A 103 -4.47 26.74 35.41
N LYS A 104 -5.29 27.39 36.25
CA LYS A 104 -4.87 27.82 37.59
C LYS A 104 -4.51 26.64 38.49
N ALA A 105 -5.23 25.53 38.41
CA ALA A 105 -4.90 24.33 39.17
C ALA A 105 -3.53 23.76 38.74
N ILE A 106 -3.23 23.76 37.44
CA ILE A 106 -1.92 23.36 36.91
C ILE A 106 -0.82 24.30 37.38
N GLU A 107 -1.03 25.63 37.29
CA GLU A 107 -0.07 26.65 37.74
C GLU A 107 0.24 26.53 39.25
N ASN A 108 -0.76 26.16 40.06
CA ASN A 108 -0.61 25.99 41.51
C ASN A 108 -0.09 24.60 41.92
N GLY A 109 0.06 23.67 40.97
CA GLY A 109 0.44 22.27 41.27
C GLY A 109 -0.68 21.43 41.88
N ASP A 110 -1.93 21.88 41.81
CA ASP A 110 -3.12 21.24 42.37
C ASP A 110 -3.71 20.19 41.42
N PHE A 111 -2.89 19.25 40.95
CA PHE A 111 -3.34 18.18 40.04
C PHE A 111 -2.64 16.85 40.30
N ILE A 112 -3.21 15.76 39.78
CA ILE A 112 -2.63 14.42 39.85
C ILE A 112 -2.42 13.91 38.44
N MET A 113 -1.16 13.63 38.07
CA MET A 113 -0.83 12.96 36.83
C MET A 113 -0.80 11.46 37.05
N LYS A 114 -1.57 10.71 36.24
CA LYS A 114 -1.48 9.25 36.16
C LYS A 114 -0.82 8.88 34.85
N LEU A 115 0.34 8.23 34.93
CA LEU A 115 1.03 7.72 33.76
C LEU A 115 0.66 6.25 33.59
N SER A 116 -0.02 5.92 32.50
CA SER A 116 -0.15 4.55 32.02
C SER A 116 0.85 4.36 30.88
N LEU A 117 1.78 3.43 31.05
CA LEU A 117 2.54 2.92 29.92
C LEU A 117 1.53 2.13 29.07
N GLN A 118 1.30 2.55 27.83
CA GLN A 118 0.59 1.70 26.88
C GLN A 118 1.44 0.44 26.70
N ASP A 119 0.83 -0.74 26.83
CA ASP A 119 1.44 -1.95 26.32
C ASP A 119 1.55 -1.74 24.80
N ASP A 120 2.78 -1.65 24.30
CA ASP A 120 3.12 -1.62 22.87
C ASP A 120 2.75 -2.97 22.22
N SER A 121 1.46 -3.29 22.21
CA SER A 121 0.89 -4.16 21.21
C SER A 121 0.80 -3.32 19.95
N GLU A 122 1.89 -3.26 19.17
CA GLU A 122 1.99 -2.76 17.79
C GLU A 122 1.10 -3.58 16.83
N ALA A 123 -0.16 -3.79 17.19
CA ALA A 123 -1.14 -4.37 16.30
C ALA A 123 -1.47 -3.30 15.27
N LEU A 124 -0.92 -3.46 14.07
CA LEU A 124 -1.19 -2.59 12.93
C LEU A 124 -2.69 -2.67 12.62
N SER A 125 -3.36 -1.52 12.51
CA SER A 125 -4.79 -1.52 12.14
C SER A 125 -4.97 -1.73 10.64
N LEU A 126 -6.12 -2.24 10.18
CA LEU A 126 -6.35 -2.43 8.73
C LEU A 126 -6.24 -1.11 7.98
N THR A 127 -6.73 -0.03 8.61
CA THR A 127 -6.62 1.33 8.08
C THR A 127 -5.16 1.74 7.88
N HIS A 128 -4.31 1.50 8.88
CA HIS A 128 -2.87 1.81 8.79
C HIS A 128 -2.16 0.91 7.77
N LEU A 129 -2.54 -0.36 7.66
CA LEU A 129 -2.02 -1.24 6.61
C LEU A 129 -2.34 -0.71 5.21
N LEU A 130 -3.59 -0.33 4.96
CA LEU A 130 -4.02 0.24 3.68
C LEU A 130 -3.28 1.54 3.35
N GLN A 131 -3.10 2.42 4.34
CA GLN A 131 -2.30 3.64 4.18
C GLN A 131 -0.84 3.33 3.84
N ASN A 132 -0.22 2.36 4.51
CA ASN A 132 1.14 1.95 4.22
C ASN A 132 1.25 1.33 2.82
N MET A 133 0.27 0.52 2.40
CA MET A 133 0.25 -0.06 1.06
C MET A 133 0.17 1.02 -0.03
N ASP A 134 -0.56 2.11 0.22
CA ASP A 134 -0.64 3.27 -0.67
C ASP A 134 0.68 4.07 -0.69
N ILE A 135 1.20 4.45 0.49
CA ILE A 135 2.46 5.21 0.65
C ILE A 135 3.64 4.48 0.00
N PHE A 136 3.72 3.16 0.14
CA PHE A 136 4.81 2.36 -0.41
C PHE A 136 4.51 1.75 -1.78
N GLU A 137 3.36 2.08 -2.37
CA GLU A 137 2.91 1.59 -3.68
C GLU A 137 2.89 0.05 -3.78
N VAL A 138 2.66 -0.63 -2.66
CA VAL A 138 2.55 -2.11 -2.57
C VAL A 138 1.14 -2.58 -2.99
N GLY A 139 0.22 -1.64 -3.24
CA GLY A 139 -1.04 -1.87 -3.92
C GLY A 139 -1.49 -0.65 -4.71
N ARG A 140 -2.07 -0.87 -5.89
CA ARG A 140 -2.91 0.11 -6.61
C ARG A 140 -4.38 -0.04 -6.17
N PRO A 141 -5.26 0.95 -6.42
CA PRO A 141 -6.70 0.84 -6.14
C PRO A 141 -7.35 -0.46 -6.66
N SER A 142 -6.88 -0.97 -7.80
CA SER A 142 -7.35 -2.23 -8.40
C SER A 142 -6.81 -3.52 -7.76
N THR A 143 -5.84 -3.42 -6.84
CA THR A 143 -5.09 -4.59 -6.31
C THR A 143 -5.02 -4.63 -4.79
N ALA A 144 -5.27 -3.52 -4.09
CA ALA A 144 -5.15 -3.48 -2.63
C ALA A 144 -6.04 -4.51 -1.93
N ALA A 145 -7.31 -4.60 -2.34
CA ALA A 145 -8.26 -5.58 -1.80
C ALA A 145 -7.83 -7.03 -2.10
N SER A 146 -7.46 -7.33 -3.35
CA SER A 146 -7.10 -8.70 -3.73
C SER A 146 -5.80 -9.18 -3.08
N VAL A 147 -4.83 -8.28 -2.86
CA VAL A 147 -3.60 -8.60 -2.10
C VAL A 147 -3.96 -9.01 -0.67
N ILE A 148 -4.82 -8.25 0.01
CA ILE A 148 -5.23 -8.56 1.38
C ILE A 148 -6.01 -9.88 1.43
N GLU A 149 -6.96 -10.09 0.51
CA GLU A 149 -7.70 -11.34 0.42
C GLU A 149 -6.78 -12.54 0.18
N THR A 150 -5.78 -12.41 -0.71
CA THR A 150 -4.79 -13.46 -0.97
C THR A 150 -3.97 -13.77 0.28
N LEU A 151 -3.50 -12.74 0.99
CA LEU A 151 -2.71 -12.92 2.22
C LEU A 151 -3.52 -13.55 3.35
N MET A 152 -4.83 -13.28 3.41
CA MET A 152 -5.73 -13.83 4.43
C MET A 152 -6.23 -15.24 4.13
N HIS A 153 -6.75 -15.46 2.92
CA HIS A 153 -7.55 -16.65 2.58
C HIS A 153 -6.76 -17.68 1.77
N ASP A 154 -5.94 -17.24 0.83
CA ASP A 154 -5.22 -18.16 -0.05
C ASP A 154 -3.89 -18.62 0.56
N SER A 155 -3.22 -17.70 1.28
CA SER A 155 -1.88 -17.92 1.84
C SER A 155 -1.86 -18.04 3.36
N GLU A 156 -2.96 -17.66 4.04
CA GLU A 156 -3.10 -17.69 5.50
C GLU A 156 -1.93 -17.04 6.27
N LEU A 157 -1.33 -15.97 5.71
CA LEU A 157 -0.15 -15.30 6.27
C LEU A 157 -0.51 -14.20 7.27
N ILE A 158 -1.69 -13.60 7.13
CA ILE A 158 -2.22 -12.59 8.04
C ILE A 158 -3.63 -12.95 8.49
N ASN A 159 -4.02 -12.41 9.64
CA ASN A 159 -5.38 -12.46 10.15
C ASN A 159 -5.87 -11.03 10.46
N ILE A 160 -7.14 -10.77 10.19
CA ILE A 160 -7.80 -9.52 10.57
C ILE A 160 -8.79 -9.82 11.68
N VAL A 161 -8.44 -9.42 12.89
CA VAL A 161 -9.32 -9.50 14.06
C VAL A 161 -10.31 -8.35 13.97
N LYS A 162 -11.54 -8.68 13.55
CA LYS A 162 -12.64 -7.71 13.39
C LYS A 162 -12.95 -6.96 14.69
N GLU A 163 -12.80 -7.65 15.82
CA GLU A 163 -12.95 -7.06 17.15
C GLU A 163 -11.69 -6.26 17.51
N GLY A 164 -11.66 -5.00 17.09
CA GLY A 164 -10.58 -4.06 17.42
C GLY A 164 -9.75 -3.55 16.25
N ASP A 165 -10.15 -3.82 15.00
CA ASP A 165 -9.43 -3.40 13.78
C ASP A 165 -7.93 -3.76 13.84
N LYS A 166 -7.60 -5.02 14.10
CA LYS A 166 -6.19 -5.45 14.24
C LYS A 166 -5.79 -6.41 13.12
N VAL A 167 -4.66 -6.12 12.49
CA VAL A 167 -3.96 -7.00 11.57
C VAL A 167 -2.82 -7.68 12.32
N GLU A 168 -2.83 -9.01 12.30
CA GLU A 168 -1.83 -9.83 12.95
C GLU A 168 -1.20 -10.80 11.95
N MET A 169 0.11 -11.00 12.04
CA MET A 169 0.75 -12.09 11.30
C MET A 169 0.40 -13.44 11.93
N THR A 170 0.11 -14.43 11.11
CA THR A 170 0.01 -15.82 11.56
C THR A 170 1.41 -16.40 11.84
N GLU A 171 1.46 -17.60 12.43
CA GLU A 171 2.74 -18.32 12.61
C GLU A 171 3.40 -18.62 11.25
N GLN A 172 2.62 -19.12 10.29
CA GLN A 172 3.08 -19.35 8.91
C GLN A 172 3.52 -18.06 8.23
N GLY A 173 2.83 -16.95 8.47
CA GLY A 173 3.23 -15.61 8.02
C GLY A 173 4.62 -15.23 8.52
N ARG A 174 4.88 -15.44 9.82
CA ARG A 174 6.18 -15.14 10.44
C ARG A 174 7.30 -16.00 9.89
N GLU A 175 7.06 -17.30 9.72
CA GLU A 175 8.04 -18.23 9.15
C GLU A 175 8.37 -17.88 7.69
N THR A 176 7.33 -17.64 6.88
CA THR A 176 7.48 -17.28 5.46
C THR A 176 8.24 -15.97 5.32
N TYR A 177 7.90 -14.95 6.12
CA TYR A 177 8.61 -13.68 6.14
C TYR A 177 10.10 -13.85 6.46
N ALA A 178 10.45 -14.66 7.47
CA ALA A 178 11.84 -14.94 7.82
C ALA A 178 12.62 -15.63 6.68
N VAL A 179 11.97 -16.55 5.95
CA VAL A 179 12.54 -17.20 4.77
C VAL A 179 12.76 -16.21 3.64
N LEU A 180 11.75 -15.39 3.32
CA LEU A 180 11.84 -14.37 2.27
C LEU A 180 12.92 -13.34 2.59
N GLN A 181 13.01 -12.86 3.83
CA GLN A 181 14.05 -11.93 4.25
C GLN A 181 15.45 -12.52 4.09
N LYS A 182 15.62 -13.80 4.39
CA LYS A 182 16.92 -14.49 4.27
C LYS A 182 17.35 -14.69 2.81
N HIS A 183 16.42 -14.97 1.91
CA HIS A 183 16.71 -15.43 0.54
C HIS A 183 16.49 -14.36 -0.54
N LEU A 184 15.58 -13.43 -0.31
CA LEU A 184 15.16 -12.36 -1.21
C LEU A 184 15.35 -10.98 -0.57
N GLY A 185 16.20 -10.86 0.46
CA GLY A 185 16.33 -9.66 1.28
C GLY A 185 16.59 -8.36 0.51
N ASP A 186 17.09 -8.45 -0.72
CA ASP A 186 17.37 -7.33 -1.62
C ASP A 186 16.27 -7.06 -2.67
N VAL A 187 15.30 -7.98 -2.83
CA VAL A 187 14.29 -8.02 -3.92
C VAL A 187 12.84 -8.02 -3.40
N ALA A 188 12.65 -7.94 -2.08
CA ALA A 188 11.34 -7.85 -1.44
C ALA A 188 11.28 -6.73 -0.40
N THR A 189 11.99 -5.62 -0.67
CA THR A 189 12.00 -4.43 0.19
C THR A 189 11.09 -3.34 -0.37
N LEU A 190 10.69 -2.41 0.50
CA LEU A 190 9.91 -1.23 0.09
C LEU A 190 10.68 -0.40 -0.95
N ASP A 191 11.98 -0.19 -0.74
CA ASP A 191 12.85 0.53 -1.68
C ASP A 191 12.88 -0.13 -3.07
N TRP A 192 12.94 -1.46 -3.10
CA TRP A 192 12.92 -2.20 -4.36
C TRP A 192 11.56 -2.09 -5.05
N ASN A 193 10.46 -2.19 -4.30
CA ASN A 193 9.11 -2.02 -4.84
C ASN A 193 8.93 -0.63 -5.46
N SER A 194 9.25 0.44 -4.73
CA SER A 194 9.15 1.81 -5.25
C SER A 194 10.02 2.02 -6.49
N HIS A 195 11.24 1.46 -6.52
CA HIS A 195 12.07 1.52 -7.71
C HIS A 195 11.42 0.79 -8.90
N PHE A 196 10.87 -0.42 -8.68
CA PHE A 196 10.24 -1.20 -9.74
C PHE A 196 8.96 -0.52 -10.28
N ILE A 197 8.11 0.02 -9.41
CA ILE A 197 6.93 0.79 -9.81
C ILE A 197 7.33 2.01 -10.66
N SER A 198 8.38 2.74 -10.27
CA SER A 198 8.91 3.84 -11.08
C SER A 198 9.31 3.41 -12.49
N GLN A 199 9.91 2.21 -12.65
CA GLN A 199 10.23 1.67 -13.98
C GLN A 199 8.96 1.31 -14.77
N LEU A 200 7.94 0.73 -14.13
CA LEU A 200 6.65 0.44 -14.79
C LEU A 200 5.96 1.73 -15.27
N SER A 201 6.02 2.81 -14.50
CA SER A 201 5.48 4.11 -14.93
C SER A 201 6.24 4.69 -16.14
N LYS A 202 7.56 4.48 -16.23
CA LYS A 202 8.35 4.85 -17.43
C LYS A 202 8.03 4.00 -18.64
N VAL A 203 7.66 2.73 -18.45
CA VAL A 203 7.13 1.89 -19.53
C VAL A 203 5.79 2.43 -20.00
N GLU A 204 4.90 2.79 -19.07
CA GLU A 204 3.58 3.35 -19.38
C GLU A 204 3.67 4.68 -20.15
N SER A 205 4.63 5.54 -19.82
CA SER A 205 4.91 6.79 -20.56
C SER A 205 5.65 6.58 -21.89
N GLY A 206 6.16 5.37 -22.15
CA GLY A 206 6.96 5.04 -23.33
C GLY A 206 8.42 5.53 -23.27
N GLU A 207 8.90 5.94 -22.10
CA GLU A 207 10.30 6.37 -21.90
C GLU A 207 11.29 5.20 -21.97
N ILE A 208 10.86 4.00 -21.55
CA ILE A 208 11.67 2.78 -21.62
C ILE A 208 10.84 1.62 -22.18
N PRO A 209 11.48 0.65 -22.86
CA PRO A 209 10.79 -0.53 -23.36
C PRO A 209 10.46 -1.52 -22.22
N PRO A 210 9.40 -2.36 -22.35
CA PRO A 210 8.95 -3.27 -21.28
C PRO A 210 9.93 -4.37 -20.88
N ASP A 211 10.86 -4.72 -21.77
CA ASP A 211 11.90 -5.74 -21.55
C ASP A 211 12.97 -5.28 -20.56
N MET A 212 13.28 -3.98 -20.54
CA MET A 212 14.27 -3.38 -19.62
C MET A 212 13.97 -3.66 -18.13
N PRO A 213 12.77 -3.36 -17.58
CA PRO A 213 12.46 -3.69 -16.19
C PRO A 213 12.41 -5.20 -15.93
N ILE A 214 12.00 -6.02 -16.91
CA ILE A 214 12.01 -7.49 -16.78
C ILE A 214 13.45 -7.98 -16.59
N PHE A 215 14.38 -7.58 -17.45
CA PHE A 215 15.79 -7.97 -17.33
C PHE A 215 16.43 -7.47 -16.04
N ALA A 216 16.08 -6.27 -15.58
CA ALA A 216 16.56 -5.75 -14.30
C ALA A 216 16.13 -6.62 -13.11
N VAL A 217 14.90 -7.16 -13.12
CA VAL A 217 14.43 -8.11 -12.09
C VAL A 217 15.19 -9.43 -12.17
N PHE A 218 15.35 -9.97 -13.38
CA PHE A 218 16.08 -11.23 -13.59
C PHE A 218 17.55 -11.13 -13.14
N GLU A 219 18.24 -10.05 -13.53
CA GLU A 219 19.63 -9.80 -13.10
C GLU A 219 19.74 -9.71 -11.58
N ARG A 220 18.75 -9.09 -10.92
CA ARG A 220 18.76 -8.97 -9.46
C ARG A 220 18.49 -10.29 -8.73
N LEU A 221 17.66 -11.16 -9.30
CA LEU A 221 17.31 -12.46 -8.73
C LEU A 221 18.36 -13.55 -8.98
N TYR A 222 18.94 -13.56 -10.19
CA TYR A 222 19.76 -14.68 -10.67
C TYR A 222 21.21 -14.28 -10.97
N GLY A 223 21.50 -12.99 -11.10
CA GLY A 223 22.81 -12.49 -11.51
C GLY A 223 22.87 -12.07 -12.97
N LYS A 224 23.96 -11.38 -13.32
CA LYS A 224 24.13 -10.74 -14.62
C LYS A 224 24.32 -11.73 -15.77
N GLU A 225 24.96 -12.87 -15.52
CA GLU A 225 25.25 -13.88 -16.55
C GLU A 225 23.95 -14.53 -17.08
N GLU A 226 22.99 -14.81 -16.20
CA GLU A 226 21.67 -15.32 -16.54
C GLU A 226 20.82 -14.28 -17.29
N SER A 227 20.92 -13.00 -16.92
CA SER A 227 20.24 -11.90 -17.62
C SER A 227 20.71 -11.76 -19.08
N GLU A 228 22.03 -11.83 -19.30
CA GLU A 228 22.61 -11.77 -20.65
C GLU A 228 22.14 -12.95 -21.52
N SER A 229 21.92 -14.14 -20.93
CA SER A 229 21.37 -15.29 -21.66
C SER A 229 19.92 -15.09 -22.14
N LEU A 230 19.13 -14.27 -21.43
CA LEU A 230 17.73 -13.96 -21.74
C LEU A 230 17.57 -12.82 -22.75
N GLN A 231 18.57 -11.95 -22.91
CA GLN A 231 18.55 -10.91 -23.95
C GLN A 231 18.45 -11.50 -25.36
N TYR A 232 19.00 -12.70 -25.56
CA TYR A 232 18.90 -13.46 -26.81
C TYR A 232 17.55 -14.17 -27.01
N LEU A 233 16.69 -14.16 -25.99
CA LEU A 233 15.33 -14.72 -26.00
C LEU A 233 14.26 -13.61 -25.99
N SER A 234 14.67 -12.34 -26.07
CA SER A 234 13.75 -11.21 -26.21
C SER A 234 12.88 -11.40 -27.45
N TRP A 235 11.63 -10.95 -27.35
CA TRP A 235 10.59 -11.16 -28.34
C TRP A 235 11.08 -10.68 -29.70
N THR A 236 11.31 -11.61 -30.61
CA THR A 236 11.58 -11.28 -32.01
C THR A 236 10.39 -10.45 -32.50
N ASN A 237 10.66 -9.27 -33.08
CA ASN A 237 9.61 -8.47 -33.69
C ASN A 237 8.79 -9.41 -34.60
N PRO A 238 7.45 -9.49 -34.47
CA PRO A 238 6.65 -10.36 -35.32
C PRO A 238 6.95 -10.13 -36.80
N ASP A 239 7.30 -8.89 -37.19
CA ASP A 239 7.69 -8.56 -38.56
C ASP A 239 9.03 -9.22 -38.96
N ASP A 240 9.99 -9.37 -38.04
CA ASP A 240 11.26 -10.06 -38.30
C ASP A 240 11.07 -11.59 -38.42
N LEU A 241 10.07 -12.14 -37.72
CA LEU A 241 9.64 -13.55 -37.86
C LEU A 241 9.07 -13.86 -39.26
N TYR A 242 8.49 -12.86 -39.93
CA TYR A 242 7.98 -12.98 -41.31
C TYR A 242 8.96 -12.48 -42.38
N GLN A 243 10.11 -11.92 -42.00
CA GLN A 243 11.17 -11.57 -42.96
C GLN A 243 12.14 -12.73 -43.24
N ALA A 244 12.06 -13.84 -42.50
CA ALA A 244 12.87 -15.04 -42.73
C ALA A 244 12.37 -15.94 -43.88
N SER A 245 11.75 -15.38 -44.93
CA SER A 245 11.28 -16.13 -46.10
C SER A 245 11.89 -15.69 -47.44
N ASP A 246 13.10 -15.12 -47.43
CA ASP A 246 13.90 -14.92 -48.66
C ASP A 246 15.14 -15.84 -48.75
N ILE A 247 15.29 -16.83 -47.86
CA ILE A 247 16.44 -17.76 -47.90
C ILE A 247 16.18 -19.00 -48.79
N ASP A 248 14.94 -19.26 -49.22
CA ASP A 248 14.62 -20.39 -50.11
C ASP A 248 14.65 -20.05 -51.62
N ALA A 249 15.16 -18.88 -52.02
CA ALA A 249 15.25 -18.49 -53.43
C ALA A 249 16.64 -18.59 -54.07
N HIS A 250 17.68 -19.01 -53.32
CA HIS A 250 19.03 -19.18 -53.88
C HIS A 250 19.79 -20.42 -53.37
N GLU A 251 19.11 -21.54 -53.18
CA GLU A 251 19.77 -22.86 -53.29
C GLU A 251 19.66 -23.38 -54.71
N ASP A 252 20.44 -22.78 -55.61
CA ASP A 252 20.94 -23.46 -56.81
C ASP A 252 22.14 -22.68 -57.36
N GLN A 253 23.26 -22.71 -56.61
CA GLN A 253 24.61 -22.95 -57.12
C GLN A 253 25.69 -22.54 -56.10
N ALA A 254 26.61 -23.49 -55.87
CA ALA A 254 27.97 -23.35 -55.33
C ALA A 254 28.15 -23.33 -53.79
N GLY A 255 28.28 -24.54 -53.24
CA GLY A 255 29.57 -25.00 -52.71
C GLY A 255 29.98 -24.63 -51.28
N ILE A 256 29.88 -25.63 -50.39
CA ILE A 256 30.81 -25.99 -49.30
C ILE A 256 31.29 -24.83 -48.39
N ASP A 257 30.70 -24.68 -47.19
CA ASP A 257 31.42 -24.91 -45.91
C ASP A 257 30.52 -24.72 -44.67
N ASN A 258 30.80 -25.55 -43.67
CA ASN A 258 30.23 -25.71 -42.32
C ASN A 258 29.51 -24.53 -41.63
N ALA A 259 28.30 -24.79 -41.13
CA ALA A 259 27.90 -24.42 -39.76
C ALA A 259 26.76 -25.32 -39.26
N ALA A 260 26.94 -25.91 -38.09
CA ALA A 260 25.98 -26.79 -37.44
C ALA A 260 24.70 -26.03 -37.06
N ILE A 261 23.63 -26.22 -37.84
CA ILE A 261 22.29 -25.81 -37.44
C ILE A 261 21.74 -26.91 -36.53
N GLY A 262 21.65 -26.60 -35.24
CA GLY A 262 21.08 -27.48 -34.22
C GLY A 262 19.64 -27.85 -34.57
N LYS A 263 19.42 -29.11 -34.96
CA LYS A 263 18.08 -29.69 -35.06
C LYS A 263 17.54 -29.89 -33.64
N ILE A 264 16.58 -29.07 -33.24
CA ILE A 264 15.75 -29.34 -32.06
C ILE A 264 14.81 -30.49 -32.42
N ALA A 265 15.04 -31.67 -31.83
CA ALA A 265 14.13 -32.81 -31.90
C ALA A 265 13.01 -32.60 -30.88
N ILE A 266 11.77 -32.43 -31.36
CA ILE A 266 10.57 -32.45 -30.52
C ILE A 266 10.09 -33.90 -30.43
N GLU A 267 10.42 -34.60 -29.33
CA GLU A 267 9.81 -35.88 -29.01
C GLU A 267 8.40 -35.65 -28.43
N ARG A 268 7.37 -36.03 -29.19
CA ARG A 268 5.99 -36.13 -28.68
C ARG A 268 5.81 -37.50 -28.01
N ASN A 269 5.79 -37.53 -26.69
CA ASN A 269 5.36 -38.70 -25.92
C ASN A 269 3.82 -38.79 -25.94
N ASN A 270 3.27 -39.58 -26.86
CA ASN A 270 1.90 -40.07 -26.76
C ASN A 270 1.93 -41.45 -26.09
N LYS A 271 1.52 -41.54 -24.83
CA LYS A 271 1.06 -42.81 -24.24
C LYS A 271 -0.46 -42.76 -24.08
N GLN A 272 -1.13 -43.48 -24.96
CA GLN A 272 -2.48 -44.00 -24.75
C GLN A 272 -2.40 -45.28 -23.93
N SER A 273 -3.30 -45.44 -22.98
CA SER A 273 -4.02 -46.69 -22.70
C SER A 273 -5.43 -46.33 -22.24
#